data_AF-A0A928E6K9-F1
#
_entry.id   AF-A0A928E6K9-F1
#
_cell.length_a   1.000
_cell.length_b   1.000
_cell.length_c   1.000
_cell.angle_alpha   90.00
_cell.angle_beta   90.00
_cell.angle_gamma   90.00
#
_symmetry.space_group_name_H-M   'P 1'
#
loop_
_entity.id
_entity.type
_entity.pdbx_description
1 polymer ?
#
loop_
_entity_poly.entity_id
_entity_poly.type
_entity_poly.pdbx_seq_one_letter_code
_entity_poly.pdbx_strand_id
1 'polypeptide(L)'
;MQVKPTQKFIDICLEHIKNNTAPSYNDFDPKDIPNLETIDALLLLIKGQKITNLDMSDIDIPYEEYMLGELTPGKLIAWTDNVKWPQSVVETINPEKMLNDAKHPDEMDALHSNGFTGKNIGIAIIDQRLNCEHPEYADRIKHYETVGIWPNGDKDTSDYHGSLVAGCSVGKTTGTAPGADLYYFAANNWV
;
A
#
# COMPACT_ATOMS: atom_id res chain seq x y z
N MET A 1 10.31 26.88 4.75
CA MET A 1 11.68 27.28 5.14
C MET A 1 12.41 26.00 5.46
N GLN A 2 13.32 25.52 4.61
CA GLN A 2 14.02 24.24 4.85
C GLN A 2 14.87 24.37 6.12
N VAL A 3 14.51 23.61 7.16
CA VAL A 3 15.25 23.57 8.42
C VAL A 3 16.47 22.71 8.19
N LYS A 4 17.68 23.31 8.27
CA LYS A 4 18.92 22.55 8.15
C LYS A 4 19.17 21.76 9.43
N PRO A 5 19.70 20.53 9.33
CA PRO A 5 20.05 19.76 10.51
C PRO A 5 21.15 20.44 11.32
N THR A 6 21.11 20.26 12.64
CA THR A 6 22.15 20.78 13.53
C THR A 6 23.43 19.97 13.38
N GLN A 7 24.59 20.60 13.61
CA GLN A 7 25.88 19.89 13.61
C GLN A 7 25.89 18.73 14.63
N LYS A 8 25.22 18.94 15.77
CA LYS A 8 25.10 17.94 16.83
C LYS A 8 24.32 16.69 16.39
N PHE A 9 23.22 16.87 15.64
CA PHE A 9 22.50 15.76 15.02
C PHE A 9 23.41 14.95 14.09
N ILE A 10 24.17 15.65 13.23
CA ILE A 10 25.10 15.03 12.29
C ILE A 10 26.18 14.22 13.02
N ASP A 11 26.75 14.76 14.10
CA ASP A 11 27.83 14.11 14.84
C ASP A 11 27.37 12.81 15.51
N ILE A 12 26.16 12.79 16.08
CA ILE A 12 25.54 11.58 16.67
C ILE A 12 25.33 10.52 15.59
N CYS A 13 24.77 10.90 14.45
CA CYS A 13 24.59 10.00 13.32
C CYS A 13 25.92 9.38 12.84
N LEU A 14 26.97 10.19 12.71
CA LEU A 14 28.30 9.73 12.30
C LEU A 14 28.93 8.77 13.32
N GLU A 15 28.65 8.93 14.61
CA GLU A 15 29.13 8.01 15.65
C GLU A 15 28.46 6.63 15.53
N HIS A 16 27.14 6.59 15.34
CA HIS A 16 26.41 5.35 15.12
C HIS A 16 26.87 4.61 13.85
N ILE A 17 27.19 5.33 12.77
CA ILE A 17 27.79 4.74 11.56
C ILE A 17 29.12 4.05 11.86
N LYS A 18 30.03 4.74 12.55
CA LYS A 18 31.35 4.19 12.90
C LYS A 18 31.23 2.91 13.73
N ASN A 19 30.20 2.85 14.56
CA ASN A 19 29.94 1.73 15.47
C ASN A 19 29.02 0.65 14.86
N ASN A 20 28.56 0.82 13.62
CA ASN A 20 27.61 -0.06 12.94
C ASN A 20 26.33 -0.30 13.78
N THR A 21 25.82 0.75 14.42
CA THR A 21 24.58 0.75 15.20
C THR A 21 23.57 1.74 14.62
N ALA A 22 22.30 1.59 14.96
CA ALA A 22 21.26 2.56 14.59
C ALA A 22 21.01 3.54 15.76
N PRO A 23 20.90 4.85 15.51
CA PRO A 23 20.50 5.79 16.54
C PRO A 23 19.04 5.58 16.94
N SER A 24 18.74 5.73 18.22
CA SER A 24 17.38 5.77 18.76
C SER A 24 16.93 7.22 18.99
N TYR A 25 15.62 7.41 19.13
CA TYR A 25 15.05 8.72 19.45
C TYR A 25 15.64 9.35 20.72
N ASN A 26 16.06 8.53 21.70
CA ASN A 26 16.61 8.98 22.97
C ASN A 26 18.06 9.50 22.86
N ASP A 27 18.72 9.25 21.73
CA ASP A 27 20.09 9.71 21.47
C ASP A 27 20.11 11.20 21.05
N PHE A 28 18.94 11.80 20.83
CA PHE A 28 18.79 13.19 20.39
C PHE A 28 18.04 14.05 21.40
N ASP A 29 18.45 15.32 21.54
CA ASP A 29 17.62 16.34 22.18
C ASP A 29 16.52 16.75 21.16
N PRO A 30 15.22 16.78 21.54
CA PRO A 30 14.13 17.10 20.61
C PRO A 30 14.31 18.40 19.83
N LYS A 31 15.05 19.37 20.36
CA LYS A 31 15.34 20.64 19.67
C LYS A 31 16.41 20.52 18.56
N ASP A 32 17.21 19.46 18.62
CA ASP A 32 18.30 19.16 17.69
C ASP A 32 17.83 18.23 16.55
N ILE A 33 16.64 17.61 16.71
CA ILE A 33 15.96 16.80 15.70
C ILE A 33 15.32 17.75 14.68
N PRO A 34 15.76 17.72 13.40
CA PRO A 34 15.13 18.53 12.38
C PRO A 34 13.73 17.97 12.05
N ASN A 35 12.90 18.71 11.31
CA ASN A 35 11.58 18.22 10.92
C ASN A 35 11.67 16.86 10.18
N LEU A 36 10.60 16.06 10.18
CA LEU A 36 10.57 14.69 9.62
C LEU A 36 11.25 14.59 8.24
N GLU A 37 10.98 15.53 7.33
CA GLU A 37 11.62 15.61 6.00
C GLU A 37 13.15 15.61 6.01
N THR A 38 13.76 16.19 7.04
CA THR A 38 15.21 16.29 7.17
C THR A 38 15.84 15.03 7.79
N ILE A 39 15.06 14.26 8.55
CA ILE A 39 15.48 12.96 9.10
C ILE A 39 15.67 11.97 7.94
N ASP A 40 14.77 11.96 6.96
CA ASP A 40 14.86 11.09 5.79
C ASP A 40 16.06 11.43 4.91
N ALA A 41 16.30 12.72 4.68
CA ALA A 41 17.48 13.22 3.96
C ALA A 41 18.80 12.86 4.67
N LEU A 42 18.80 12.78 6.01
CA LEU A 42 19.96 12.39 6.79
C LEU A 42 20.20 10.88 6.81
N LEU A 43 19.15 10.07 6.91
CA LEU A 43 19.23 8.61 6.76
C LEU A 43 19.83 8.22 5.38
N LEU A 44 19.55 9.02 4.35
CA LEU A 44 20.15 8.93 3.02
C LEU A 44 21.65 9.32 2.98
N LEU A 45 22.05 10.39 3.67
CA LEU A 45 23.44 10.87 3.76
C LEU A 45 24.36 9.95 4.57
N ILE A 46 23.83 9.35 5.64
CA ILE A 46 24.50 8.38 6.53
C ILE A 46 24.97 7.14 5.75
N LYS A 47 24.34 6.80 4.63
CA LYS A 47 24.71 5.64 3.78
C LYS A 47 25.71 5.92 2.65
N GLY A 48 26.30 7.12 2.58
CA GLY A 48 27.58 7.35 1.89
C GLY A 48 27.69 6.98 0.39
N GLN A 49 26.62 7.04 -0.42
CA GLN A 49 26.70 6.84 -1.88
C GLN A 49 26.10 7.98 -2.72
N LYS A 50 26.64 8.10 -3.94
CA LYS A 50 26.29 9.06 -4.99
C LYS A 50 24.95 8.66 -5.62
N ILE A 51 23.97 9.58 -5.62
CA ILE A 51 22.52 9.34 -5.80
C ILE A 51 22.06 9.47 -7.27
N THR A 52 22.96 9.47 -8.24
CA THR A 52 22.59 9.62 -9.66
C THR A 52 22.51 8.24 -10.32
N ASN A 53 21.31 7.84 -10.78
CA ASN A 53 20.89 6.51 -11.26
C ASN A 53 20.58 5.46 -10.17
N LEU A 54 20.21 5.88 -8.95
CA LEU A 54 19.75 4.97 -7.90
C LEU A 54 18.23 4.74 -7.99
N ASP A 55 17.83 3.49 -8.06
CA ASP A 55 16.47 3.03 -7.80
C ASP A 55 16.11 3.27 -6.33
N MET A 56 14.94 3.87 -6.07
CA MET A 56 14.46 4.30 -4.76
C MET A 56 13.13 3.61 -4.38
N SER A 57 12.76 2.51 -5.03
CA SER A 57 11.53 1.74 -4.70
C SER A 57 11.49 1.15 -3.28
N ASP A 58 12.64 1.10 -2.58
CA ASP A 58 12.83 0.28 -1.36
C ASP A 58 13.35 1.07 -0.13
N ILE A 59 13.23 2.40 -0.10
CA ILE A 59 13.32 3.12 1.19
C ILE A 59 11.93 2.98 1.86
N ASP A 60 11.84 3.08 3.19
CA ASP A 60 10.58 2.96 3.96
C ASP A 60 10.32 4.31 4.68
N ILE A 61 9.29 5.03 4.21
CA ILE A 61 8.80 6.39 4.51
C ILE A 61 7.33 6.09 4.85
N PRO A 62 6.85 6.51 6.03
CA PRO A 62 5.65 5.99 6.70
C PRO A 62 4.50 5.62 5.74
N TYR A 63 4.26 4.31 5.59
CA TYR A 63 3.20 3.49 4.96
C TYR A 63 2.34 4.05 3.79
N GLU A 64 2.06 5.35 3.75
CA GLU A 64 1.25 6.06 2.76
C GLU A 64 2.10 6.74 1.66
N GLU A 65 3.40 6.99 1.88
CA GLU A 65 4.26 7.75 0.95
C GLU A 65 5.12 6.90 -0.01
N TYR A 66 5.30 5.59 0.22
CA TYR A 66 6.08 4.71 -0.69
C TYR A 66 5.33 3.99 -1.80
N MET A 67 4.00 4.06 -1.83
CA MET A 67 3.22 3.54 -2.98
C MET A 67 3.22 4.52 -4.18
N LEU A 68 4.11 5.50 -4.18
CA LEU A 68 4.20 6.58 -5.16
C LEU A 68 5.60 6.65 -5.79
N GLY A 69 6.13 5.51 -6.26
CA GLY A 69 7.15 5.54 -7.32
C GLY A 69 6.63 6.35 -8.52
N GLU A 70 7.50 7.18 -9.13
CA GLU A 70 7.10 8.23 -10.08
C GLU A 70 6.03 7.77 -11.09
N LEU A 71 4.87 8.39 -10.87
CA LEU A 71 3.59 8.09 -11.46
C LEU A 71 3.55 8.62 -12.89
N THR A 72 3.12 7.77 -13.83
CA THR A 72 2.14 8.29 -14.78
C THR A 72 0.89 8.59 -13.94
N PRO A 73 0.29 9.79 -13.99
CA PRO A 73 -0.84 10.11 -13.13
C PRO A 73 -1.96 9.06 -13.25
N GLY A 74 -2.26 8.34 -12.16
CA GLY A 74 -3.44 7.48 -12.04
C GLY A 74 -3.27 5.95 -11.88
N LYS A 75 -2.09 5.41 -11.51
CA LYS A 75 -1.95 3.96 -11.24
C LYS A 75 -1.28 3.66 -9.90
N LEU A 76 -1.96 2.86 -9.09
CA LEU A 76 -1.57 2.39 -7.75
C LEU A 76 -0.40 1.38 -7.84
N ILE A 77 0.58 1.48 -6.93
CA ILE A 77 1.56 0.42 -6.72
C ILE A 77 0.89 -0.68 -5.91
N ALA A 78 0.54 -1.76 -6.58
CA ALA A 78 0.50 -3.10 -5.99
C ALA A 78 1.48 -3.95 -6.81
N TRP A 79 1.53 -5.26 -6.59
CA TRP A 79 2.12 -6.20 -7.55
C TRP A 79 1.48 -5.95 -8.93
N THR A 80 2.12 -5.13 -9.75
CA THR A 80 1.58 -4.64 -11.02
C THR A 80 2.47 -5.12 -12.16
N ASP A 81 1.86 -5.22 -13.33
CA ASP A 81 2.53 -5.46 -14.61
C ASP A 81 3.52 -4.35 -15.01
N ASN A 82 3.55 -3.22 -14.27
CA ASN A 82 4.46 -2.10 -14.54
C ASN A 82 5.83 -2.27 -13.86
N VAL A 83 5.99 -3.27 -12.98
CA VAL A 83 7.29 -3.57 -12.35
C VAL A 83 8.26 -4.06 -13.42
N LYS A 84 9.40 -3.36 -13.56
CA LYS A 84 10.49 -3.76 -14.46
C LYS A 84 11.41 -4.73 -13.74
N TRP A 85 11.26 -6.01 -14.04
CA TRP A 85 12.07 -7.07 -13.45
C TRP A 85 13.47 -7.15 -14.09
N PRO A 86 14.54 -7.45 -13.33
CA PRO A 86 15.85 -7.75 -13.88
C PRO A 86 15.79 -8.92 -14.88
N GLN A 87 16.64 -8.87 -15.91
CA GLN A 87 16.69 -9.90 -16.95
C GLN A 87 16.87 -11.32 -16.37
N SER A 88 17.68 -11.45 -15.32
CA SER A 88 17.90 -12.73 -14.62
C SER A 88 16.64 -13.31 -13.95
N VAL A 89 15.68 -12.46 -13.57
CA VAL A 89 14.41 -12.90 -12.97
C VAL A 89 13.44 -13.36 -14.07
N VAL A 90 13.29 -12.59 -15.14
CA VAL A 90 12.37 -12.96 -16.25
C VAL A 90 12.82 -14.18 -17.04
N GLU A 91 14.10 -14.56 -16.95
CA GLU A 91 14.63 -15.80 -17.51
C GLU A 91 14.24 -17.05 -16.70
N THR A 92 13.85 -16.88 -15.43
CA THR A 92 13.51 -17.99 -14.52
C THR A 92 12.04 -18.01 -14.13
N ILE A 93 11.37 -16.86 -14.16
CA ILE A 93 9.97 -16.67 -13.78
C ILE A 93 9.27 -15.89 -14.90
N ASN A 94 7.99 -16.17 -15.14
CA ASN A 94 7.12 -15.29 -15.92
C ASN A 94 6.29 -14.43 -14.96
N PRO A 95 6.66 -13.15 -14.70
CA PRO A 95 5.98 -12.33 -13.70
C PRO A 95 4.54 -12.02 -14.08
N GLU A 96 4.24 -11.81 -15.36
CA GLU A 96 2.87 -11.57 -15.84
C GLU A 96 1.97 -12.77 -15.52
N LYS A 97 2.45 -13.98 -15.80
CA LYS A 97 1.72 -15.20 -15.45
C LYS A 97 1.53 -15.31 -13.94
N MET A 98 2.58 -15.10 -13.16
CA MET A 98 2.52 -15.17 -11.69
C MET A 98 1.50 -14.19 -11.11
N LEU A 99 1.47 -12.95 -11.63
CA LEU A 99 0.47 -11.95 -11.24
C LEU A 99 -0.94 -12.36 -11.60
N ASN A 100 -1.12 -12.95 -12.80
CA ASN A 100 -2.43 -13.39 -13.24
C ASN A 100 -2.93 -14.58 -12.41
N ASP A 101 -2.07 -15.55 -12.12
CA ASP A 101 -2.41 -16.72 -11.29
C ASP A 101 -2.73 -16.30 -9.84
N ALA A 102 -2.10 -15.24 -9.33
CA ALA A 102 -2.29 -14.77 -7.95
C ALA A 102 -3.60 -13.99 -7.70
N LYS A 103 -4.44 -13.77 -8.73
CA LYS A 103 -5.67 -12.96 -8.60
C LYS A 103 -6.71 -13.58 -7.67
N HIS A 104 -6.79 -14.91 -7.64
CA HIS A 104 -7.69 -15.68 -6.79
C HIS A 104 -7.14 -17.11 -6.65
N PRO A 105 -7.62 -17.92 -5.68
CA PRO A 105 -7.19 -19.32 -5.55
C PRO A 105 -7.35 -20.11 -6.85
N ASP A 106 -6.43 -21.04 -7.11
CA ASP A 106 -6.31 -21.78 -8.37
C ASP A 106 -7.62 -22.51 -8.77
N GLU A 107 -8.42 -22.95 -7.80
CA GLU A 107 -9.66 -23.68 -8.04
C GLU A 107 -10.81 -22.80 -8.55
N MET A 108 -10.69 -21.47 -8.44
CA MET A 108 -11.80 -20.56 -8.75
C MET A 108 -12.14 -20.56 -10.24
N ASP A 109 -11.16 -20.63 -11.13
CA ASP A 109 -11.40 -20.66 -12.58
C ASP A 109 -12.32 -21.82 -12.99
N ALA A 110 -12.06 -23.00 -12.41
CA ALA A 110 -12.87 -24.19 -12.66
C ALA A 110 -14.29 -24.03 -12.10
N LEU A 111 -14.43 -23.49 -10.89
CA LEU A 111 -15.73 -23.24 -10.27
C LEU A 111 -16.56 -22.22 -11.04
N HIS A 112 -15.95 -21.09 -11.42
CA HIS A 112 -16.61 -20.03 -12.18
C HIS A 112 -17.03 -20.51 -13.56
N SER A 113 -16.19 -21.30 -14.25
CA SER A 113 -16.52 -21.91 -15.54
C SER A 113 -17.71 -22.88 -15.46
N ASN A 114 -17.93 -23.49 -14.28
CA ASN A 114 -19.10 -24.32 -13.99
C ASN A 114 -20.31 -23.51 -13.49
N GLY A 115 -20.23 -22.18 -13.49
CA GLY A 115 -21.31 -21.27 -13.09
C GLY A 115 -21.37 -20.95 -11.59
N PHE A 116 -20.46 -21.49 -10.78
CA PHE A 116 -20.38 -21.21 -9.35
C PHE A 116 -19.67 -19.87 -9.10
N THR A 117 -20.42 -18.79 -9.24
CA THR A 117 -19.87 -17.41 -9.15
C THR A 117 -20.33 -16.66 -7.89
N GLY A 118 -21.17 -17.27 -7.05
CA GLY A 118 -21.85 -16.57 -5.96
C GLY A 118 -23.07 -15.77 -6.40
N LYS A 119 -23.56 -15.94 -7.63
CA LYS A 119 -24.80 -15.30 -8.11
C LYS A 119 -25.97 -15.57 -7.14
N ASN A 120 -26.72 -14.51 -6.84
CA ASN A 120 -27.84 -14.49 -5.87
C ASN A 120 -27.42 -14.70 -4.41
N ILE A 121 -26.13 -14.60 -4.08
CA ILE A 121 -25.63 -14.55 -2.70
C ILE A 121 -25.29 -13.10 -2.37
N GLY A 122 -25.66 -12.67 -1.16
CA GLY A 122 -25.21 -11.41 -0.58
C GLY A 122 -24.01 -11.64 0.34
N ILE A 123 -22.95 -10.84 0.18
CA ILE A 123 -21.79 -10.80 1.06
C ILE A 123 -21.84 -9.48 1.83
N ALA A 124 -21.81 -9.56 3.15
CA ALA A 124 -21.68 -8.40 4.02
C ALA A 124 -20.23 -8.24 4.46
N ILE A 125 -19.65 -7.05 4.27
CA ILE A 125 -18.29 -6.72 4.69
C ILE A 125 -18.35 -5.57 5.70
N ILE A 126 -17.72 -5.76 6.85
CA ILE A 126 -17.52 -4.73 7.87
C ILE A 126 -16.02 -4.46 7.95
N ASP A 127 -15.58 -3.35 7.39
CA ASP A 127 -14.15 -3.04 7.26
C ASP A 127 -13.94 -1.52 7.10
N GLN A 128 -12.73 -1.06 6.82
CA GLN A 128 -12.39 0.34 6.58
C GLN A 128 -13.12 0.92 5.36
N ARG A 129 -12.97 2.22 5.09
CA ARG A 129 -13.74 2.88 4.00
C ARG A 129 -13.43 2.26 2.65
N LEU A 130 -14.47 2.11 1.83
CA LEU A 130 -14.39 1.48 0.52
C LEU A 130 -14.30 2.54 -0.58
N ASN A 131 -13.45 2.33 -1.60
CA ASN A 131 -13.55 3.06 -2.86
C ASN A 131 -14.75 2.55 -3.67
N CYS A 132 -15.92 3.14 -3.49
CA CYS A 132 -17.16 2.67 -4.11
C CYS A 132 -17.17 2.76 -5.65
N GLU A 133 -16.22 3.50 -6.25
CA GLU A 133 -16.13 3.69 -7.70
C GLU A 133 -15.17 2.70 -8.37
N HIS A 134 -14.53 1.80 -7.61
CA HIS A 134 -13.54 0.90 -8.17
C HIS A 134 -14.14 -0.08 -9.19
N PRO A 135 -13.55 -0.20 -10.40
CA PRO A 135 -14.17 -0.93 -11.52
C PRO A 135 -14.36 -2.42 -11.26
N GLU A 136 -13.58 -3.02 -10.36
CA GLU A 136 -13.70 -4.44 -10.03
C GLU A 136 -15.00 -4.80 -9.31
N TYR A 137 -15.60 -3.89 -8.54
CA TYR A 137 -16.73 -4.24 -7.66
C TYR A 137 -17.83 -3.18 -7.55
N ALA A 138 -17.68 -2.00 -8.15
CA ALA A 138 -18.68 -0.92 -8.06
C ALA A 138 -20.10 -1.36 -8.45
N ASP A 139 -20.25 -2.20 -9.48
CA ASP A 139 -21.54 -2.75 -9.93
C ASP A 139 -22.09 -3.89 -9.05
N ARG A 140 -21.30 -4.35 -8.07
CA ARG A 140 -21.71 -5.34 -7.07
C ARG A 140 -22.27 -4.69 -5.81
N ILE A 141 -21.95 -3.44 -5.53
CA ILE A 141 -22.42 -2.74 -4.33
C ILE A 141 -23.93 -2.55 -4.39
N LYS A 142 -24.66 -3.19 -3.47
CA LYS A 142 -26.10 -3.00 -3.23
C LYS A 142 -26.37 -2.05 -2.08
N HIS A 143 -25.42 -1.93 -1.16
CA HIS A 143 -25.51 -1.06 -0.01
C HIS A 143 -24.12 -0.65 0.44
N TYR A 144 -23.97 0.62 0.81
CA TYR A 144 -22.81 1.16 1.49
C TYR A 144 -23.28 2.12 2.58
N GLU A 145 -22.83 1.91 3.81
CA GLU A 145 -23.01 2.87 4.88
C GLU A 145 -21.76 2.96 5.75
N THR A 146 -21.56 4.12 6.38
CA THR A 146 -20.53 4.33 7.40
C THR A 146 -21.16 4.16 8.79
N VAL A 147 -20.45 3.44 9.66
CA VAL A 147 -20.87 3.14 11.03
C VAL A 147 -19.84 3.73 12.00
N GLY A 148 -20.33 4.40 13.05
CA GLY A 148 -19.49 4.96 14.12
C GLY A 148 -18.95 6.36 13.86
N ILE A 149 -18.06 6.83 14.76
CA ILE A 149 -17.44 8.15 14.70
C ILE A 149 -16.10 8.07 13.97
N TRP A 150 -15.93 8.90 12.95
CA TRP A 150 -14.70 8.98 12.17
C TRP A 150 -13.90 10.22 12.57
N PRO A 151 -12.60 10.09 12.94
CA PRO A 151 -11.78 11.21 13.41
C PRO A 151 -11.67 12.36 12.39
N ASN A 152 -11.81 12.03 11.11
CA ASN A 152 -11.71 12.97 10.00
C ASN A 152 -13.06 13.45 9.45
N GLY A 153 -14.20 13.09 10.09
CA GLY A 153 -15.55 13.35 9.58
C GLY A 153 -15.85 12.57 8.29
N ASP A 154 -16.90 12.96 7.55
CA ASP A 154 -17.31 12.35 6.25
C ASP A 154 -16.38 12.72 5.08
N LYS A 155 -15.09 12.95 5.32
CA LYS A 155 -14.15 13.17 4.21
C LYS A 155 -14.09 11.91 3.36
N ASP A 156 -14.28 12.01 2.05
CA ASP A 156 -14.20 10.90 1.09
C ASP A 156 -12.75 10.39 0.96
N THR A 157 -12.25 9.72 1.99
CA THR A 157 -10.97 9.02 1.96
C THR A 157 -11.28 7.54 2.03
N SER A 158 -11.22 6.86 0.90
CA SER A 158 -11.26 5.40 0.85
C SER A 158 -9.97 4.83 1.41
N ASP A 159 -10.06 3.76 2.18
CA ASP A 159 -8.91 3.02 2.69
C ASP A 159 -8.56 1.85 1.75
N TYR A 160 -7.28 1.52 1.71
CA TYR A 160 -6.78 0.41 0.89
C TYR A 160 -7.38 -0.94 1.34
N HIS A 161 -7.45 -1.19 2.64
CA HIS A 161 -7.83 -2.51 3.17
C HIS A 161 -9.25 -2.89 2.77
N GLY A 162 -10.20 -1.95 2.90
CA GLY A 162 -11.59 -2.18 2.49
C GLY A 162 -11.72 -2.53 1.01
N SER A 163 -10.97 -1.81 0.17
CA SER A 163 -10.92 -2.05 -1.27
C SER A 163 -10.29 -3.40 -1.64
N LEU A 164 -9.26 -3.82 -0.90
CA LEU A 164 -8.62 -5.13 -1.06
C LEU A 164 -9.60 -6.26 -0.71
N VAL A 165 -10.26 -6.15 0.45
CA VAL A 165 -11.23 -7.16 0.92
C VAL A 165 -12.42 -7.28 -0.03
N ALA A 166 -12.96 -6.16 -0.51
CA ALA A 166 -14.02 -6.17 -1.53
C ALA A 166 -13.54 -6.77 -2.86
N GLY A 167 -12.33 -6.43 -3.30
CA GLY A 167 -11.70 -6.98 -4.51
C GLY A 167 -11.57 -8.50 -4.44
N CYS A 168 -10.94 -9.04 -3.39
CA CYS A 168 -10.78 -10.49 -3.20
C CYS A 168 -12.12 -11.24 -3.05
N SER A 169 -13.16 -10.54 -2.60
CA SER A 169 -14.49 -11.13 -2.41
C SER A 169 -15.30 -11.16 -3.69
N VAL A 170 -15.58 -9.99 -4.27
CA VAL A 170 -16.56 -9.81 -5.36
C VAL A 170 -15.98 -9.15 -6.61
N GLY A 171 -14.66 -8.96 -6.65
CA GLY A 171 -13.97 -8.41 -7.82
C GLY A 171 -14.25 -9.22 -9.09
N LYS A 172 -14.46 -8.53 -10.21
CA LYS A 172 -14.74 -9.16 -11.51
C LYS A 172 -13.66 -10.15 -11.94
N THR A 173 -12.40 -9.81 -11.69
CA THR A 173 -11.24 -10.58 -12.13
C THR A 173 -10.42 -11.13 -10.96
N THR A 174 -10.60 -10.60 -9.76
CA THR A 174 -9.86 -10.99 -8.54
C THR A 174 -10.74 -11.63 -7.47
N GLY A 175 -12.06 -11.66 -7.67
CA GLY A 175 -13.01 -12.11 -6.67
C GLY A 175 -13.16 -13.62 -6.62
N THR A 176 -13.28 -14.15 -5.41
CA THR A 176 -13.68 -15.55 -5.16
C THR A 176 -15.13 -15.78 -5.60
N ALA A 177 -16.01 -14.79 -5.41
CA ALA A 177 -17.44 -14.81 -5.72
C ALA A 177 -17.82 -13.61 -6.61
N PRO A 178 -17.36 -13.56 -7.87
CA PRO A 178 -17.48 -12.39 -8.74
C PRO A 178 -18.93 -12.06 -9.14
N GLY A 179 -19.90 -12.95 -8.87
CA GLY A 179 -21.32 -12.75 -9.14
C GLY A 179 -22.16 -12.40 -7.91
N ALA A 180 -21.56 -12.30 -6.73
CA ALA A 180 -22.27 -11.96 -5.49
C ALA A 180 -22.57 -10.46 -5.37
N ASP A 181 -23.62 -10.15 -4.63
CA ASP A 181 -24.02 -8.79 -4.26
C ASP A 181 -23.25 -8.35 -3.00
N LEU A 182 -22.73 -7.13 -2.99
CA LEU A 182 -21.94 -6.58 -1.88
C LEU A 182 -22.77 -5.61 -1.02
N TYR A 183 -22.82 -5.90 0.28
CA TYR A 183 -23.40 -5.04 1.30
C TYR A 183 -22.28 -4.59 2.22
N TYR A 184 -21.93 -3.32 2.19
CA TYR A 184 -20.71 -2.83 2.82
C TYR A 184 -21.02 -1.88 3.98
N PHE A 185 -20.36 -2.11 5.10
CA PHE A 185 -20.50 -1.34 6.33
C PHE A 185 -19.11 -0.84 6.72
N ALA A 186 -18.80 0.40 6.35
CA ALA A 186 -17.52 0.99 6.69
C ALA A 186 -17.48 1.29 8.20
N ALA A 187 -16.58 0.63 8.94
CA ALA A 187 -16.38 0.81 10.37
C ALA A 187 -14.94 1.23 10.67
N ASN A 188 -14.79 2.18 11.60
CA ASN A 188 -13.49 2.62 12.07
C ASN A 188 -12.88 1.55 13.00
N ASN A 189 -11.69 1.05 12.68
CA ASN A 189 -10.95 0.08 13.49
C ASN A 189 -9.88 0.71 14.42
N TRP A 190 -9.75 2.05 14.41
CA TRP A 190 -8.90 2.80 15.32
C TRP A 190 -9.70 3.18 16.57
N VAL A 191 -9.66 2.32 17.59
CA VAL A 191 -10.12 2.59 18.95
C VAL A 191 -8.93 2.70 19.88
#